data_AF-A0A061SAU8-F1
#
_entry.id   AF-A0A061SAU8-F1
#
_cell.length_a   1.000
_cell.length_b   1.000
_cell.length_c   1.000
_cell.angle_alpha   90.00
_cell.angle_beta   90.00
_cell.angle_gamma   90.00
#
_symmetry.space_group_name_H-M   'P 1'
#
loop_
_entity.id
_entity.type
_entity.pdbx_description
1 polymer ?
#
loop_
_entity_poly.entity_id
_entity_poly.type
_entity_poly.pdbx_seq_one_letter_code
_entity_poly.pdbx_strand_id
1 'polypeptide(L)'
;MQRNTSFNIFFTNIQRLNIESVVHNPTCMPSVVILHQNFFALRNEYLWSLRRVISYYRFNQVREPISRTASNFHYSIDSNLRREKALKVLENRRLDRCGCYNMSYSSCVVSASKYNCPKNQLLMSGMLSYFLTTEEGKLYEEERCHSPSYFLKLAIQRIEKEYVVVGVLEYLAETLYVYEKLLPTFFAHASEVEIEKVSKRSTTWHETVSREASDILRSNQCNMAEFMLYSYLVKDLLNKYNNLKTAYDSQI
;
A
#
# COMPACT_ATOMS: atom_id res chain seq x y z
N MET A 1 22.04 32.98 13.24
CA MET A 1 22.71 31.76 12.71
C MET A 1 21.65 30.78 12.26
N GLN A 2 21.39 30.70 10.96
CA GLN A 2 20.52 29.70 10.35
C GLN A 2 21.16 28.32 10.53
N ARG A 3 20.50 27.41 11.25
CA ARG A 3 20.89 25.99 11.24
C ARG A 3 20.29 25.36 10.00
N ASN A 4 21.14 25.09 9.01
CA ASN A 4 20.85 24.17 7.91
C ASN A 4 20.60 22.77 8.51
N THR A 5 19.34 22.41 8.74
CA THR A 5 18.93 21.02 8.90
C THR A 5 18.84 20.41 7.51
N SER A 6 19.95 19.87 7.01
CA SER A 6 19.98 19.05 5.81
C SER A 6 19.10 17.81 6.01
N PHE A 7 17.92 17.83 5.40
CA PHE A 7 16.99 16.70 5.31
C PHE A 7 17.56 15.67 4.31
N ASN A 8 17.98 14.51 4.80
CA ASN A 8 18.40 13.40 3.95
C ASN A 8 17.27 12.38 3.85
N ILE A 9 16.53 12.40 2.74
CA ILE A 9 15.55 11.37 2.40
C ILE A 9 16.29 10.25 1.65
N PHE A 10 16.40 9.08 2.26
CA PHE A 10 16.96 7.91 1.59
C PHE A 10 15.84 7.10 0.93
N PHE A 11 15.80 7.12 -0.41
CA PHE A 11 14.99 6.22 -1.21
C PHE A 11 15.79 4.96 -1.53
N THR A 12 15.55 3.87 -0.82
CA THR A 12 16.23 2.60 -1.09
C THR A 12 15.25 1.57 -1.60
N ASN A 13 15.52 1.04 -2.79
CA ASN A 13 14.76 -0.04 -3.41
C ASN A 13 15.44 -1.37 -3.03
N ILE A 14 15.25 -1.86 -1.81
CA ILE A 14 16.02 -3.02 -1.33
C ILE A 14 15.14 -3.95 -0.49
N GLN A 15 14.90 -5.16 -1.01
CA GLN A 15 14.22 -6.28 -0.36
C GLN A 15 14.93 -6.79 0.93
N ARG A 16 15.99 -6.14 1.40
CA ARG A 16 16.81 -6.53 2.56
C ARG A 16 17.61 -5.34 3.09
N LEU A 17 16.95 -4.29 3.58
CA LEU A 17 17.63 -3.42 4.54
C LEU A 17 17.52 -4.06 5.91
N ASN A 18 18.64 -4.55 6.43
CA ASN A 18 18.75 -4.83 7.85
C ASN A 18 18.75 -3.46 8.55
N ILE A 19 17.64 -3.08 9.18
CA ILE A 19 17.43 -1.76 9.81
C ILE A 19 18.59 -1.44 10.77
N GLU A 20 19.16 -2.45 11.43
CA GLU A 20 20.34 -2.33 12.30
C GLU A 20 21.52 -1.65 11.59
N SER A 21 21.77 -1.98 10.32
CA SER A 21 22.89 -1.44 9.54
C SER A 21 22.75 0.06 9.19
N VAL A 22 21.52 0.55 9.05
CA VAL A 22 21.23 1.98 8.78
C VAL A 22 21.29 2.79 10.07
N VAL A 23 20.88 2.17 11.18
CA VAL A 23 20.84 2.76 12.53
C VAL A 23 22.24 2.88 13.15
N HIS A 24 23.20 2.04 12.78
CA HIS A 24 24.54 2.04 13.36
C HIS A 24 25.52 3.08 12.80
N ASN A 25 25.13 3.92 11.83
CA ASN A 25 26.00 4.98 11.31
C ASN A 25 25.75 6.32 12.07
N PRO A 26 26.66 6.73 12.98
CA PRO A 26 26.43 7.86 13.88
C PRO A 26 26.44 9.24 13.19
N THR A 27 26.90 9.33 11.94
CA THR A 27 27.08 10.60 11.22
C THR A 27 25.90 10.98 10.31
N CYS A 28 24.96 10.07 10.08
CA CYS A 28 23.77 10.31 9.26
C CYS A 28 22.64 9.32 9.63
N MET A 29 22.07 9.45 10.84
CA MET A 29 20.80 8.76 11.12
C MET A 29 19.68 9.49 10.36
N PRO A 30 18.99 8.84 9.41
CA PRO A 30 17.85 9.45 8.74
C PRO A 30 16.69 9.65 9.72
N SER A 31 16.04 10.81 9.70
CA SER A 31 14.86 11.06 10.54
C SER A 31 13.62 10.25 10.09
N VAL A 32 13.61 9.78 8.84
CA VAL A 32 12.55 8.95 8.25
C VAL A 32 13.16 7.88 7.37
N VAL A 33 12.73 6.64 7.55
CA VAL A 33 13.03 5.53 6.64
C VAL A 33 11.74 5.12 5.95
N ILE A 34 11.69 5.37 4.64
CA ILE A 34 10.57 4.98 3.80
C ILE A 34 10.94 3.65 3.14
N LEU A 35 10.42 2.53 3.68
CA LEU A 35 10.47 1.25 2.99
C LEU A 35 9.20 1.12 2.16
N HIS A 36 9.34 0.59 0.95
CA HIS A 36 8.21 0.39 0.03
C HIS A 36 7.08 -0.37 0.75
N GLN A 37 5.96 0.33 0.99
CA GLN A 37 4.75 -0.18 1.65
C GLN A 37 4.84 -0.44 3.16
N ASN A 38 5.89 0.03 3.84
CA ASN A 38 5.99 0.09 5.31
C ASN A 38 6.79 1.32 5.70
N PHE A 39 6.14 2.33 6.28
CA PHE A 39 6.79 3.59 6.57
C PHE A 39 7.23 3.63 8.03
N PHE A 40 8.44 4.12 8.32
CA PHE A 40 8.98 4.24 9.68
C PHE A 40 9.52 5.66 9.90
N ALA A 41 9.04 6.37 10.91
CA ALA A 41 9.60 7.66 11.32
C ALA A 41 10.30 7.55 12.66
N LEU A 42 11.61 7.81 12.73
CA LEU A 42 12.41 7.63 13.96
C LEU A 42 12.32 8.89 14.84
N ARG A 43 11.89 8.75 16.09
CA ARG A 43 12.00 9.83 17.10
C ARG A 43 13.31 9.67 17.88
N ASN A 44 14.09 10.73 17.94
CA ASN A 44 15.25 10.82 18.84
C ASN A 44 14.77 11.44 20.15
N GLU A 45 14.58 10.64 21.21
CA GLU A 45 14.51 11.18 22.56
C GLU A 45 15.90 11.10 23.17
N TYR A 46 16.52 12.26 23.37
CA TYR A 46 17.84 12.37 23.99
C TYR A 46 17.76 11.97 25.46
N LEU A 47 18.16 10.74 25.78
CA LEU A 47 18.63 10.38 27.11
C LEU A 47 20.04 9.81 26.99
N TRP A 48 20.98 10.58 27.53
CA TRP A 48 22.40 10.25 27.54
C TRP A 48 22.57 9.17 28.61
N SER A 49 23.23 8.07 28.23
CA SER A 49 23.43 6.82 28.99
C SER A 49 22.28 5.80 28.90
N LEU A 50 22.59 4.68 28.23
CA LEU A 50 21.90 3.38 28.22
C LEU A 50 20.64 3.25 27.32
N ARG A 51 20.80 2.50 26.22
CA ARG A 51 19.77 2.02 25.27
C ARG A 51 18.98 3.13 24.55
N ARG A 52 19.43 3.46 23.34
CA ARG A 52 18.63 4.27 22.39
C ARG A 52 17.26 3.62 22.19
N VAL A 53 16.21 4.19 22.77
CA VAL A 53 14.83 3.84 22.45
C VAL A 53 14.51 4.52 21.13
N ILE A 54 14.51 3.73 20.07
CA ILE A 54 14.04 4.17 18.77
C ILE A 54 12.51 4.04 18.80
N SER A 55 11.79 5.14 18.95
CA SER A 55 10.35 5.15 18.68
C SER A 55 10.14 5.29 17.18
N TYR A 56 9.27 4.47 16.61
CA TYR A 56 8.91 4.56 15.20
C TYR A 56 7.39 4.66 15.01
N TYR A 57 6.97 5.43 14.00
CA TYR A 57 5.57 5.46 13.55
C TYR A 57 5.41 4.65 12.28
N ARG A 58 4.41 3.74 12.23
CA ARG A 58 3.97 3.12 10.98
C ARG A 58 2.81 3.88 10.38
N PHE A 59 2.88 4.13 9.09
CA PHE A 59 1.74 4.52 8.28
C PHE A 59 1.79 3.72 6.96
N ASN A 60 0.72 3.73 6.17
CA ASN A 60 0.69 3.09 4.85
C ASN A 60 -0.33 3.76 3.93
N GLN A 61 -0.28 3.43 2.64
CA GLN A 61 -1.27 3.86 1.65
C GLN A 61 -1.88 2.65 0.95
N VAL A 62 -3.20 2.56 0.96
CA VAL A 62 -3.97 1.55 0.22
C VAL A 62 -4.75 2.16 -0.94
N ARG A 63 -5.29 1.29 -1.79
CA ARG A 63 -6.08 1.63 -2.97
C ARG A 63 -7.21 0.61 -3.10
N GLU A 64 -8.32 0.99 -3.72
CA GLU A 64 -9.43 0.08 -4.01
C GLU A 64 -8.90 -1.23 -4.64
N PRO A 65 -9.28 -2.42 -4.13
CA PRO A 65 -8.63 -3.68 -4.49
C PRO A 65 -8.66 -4.04 -5.98
N ILE A 66 -9.77 -3.81 -6.67
CA ILE A 66 -9.90 -4.12 -8.11
C ILE A 66 -9.01 -3.16 -8.90
N SER A 67 -9.12 -1.86 -8.61
CA SER A 67 -8.38 -0.79 -9.26
C SER A 67 -6.87 -0.95 -9.07
N ARG A 68 -6.45 -1.38 -7.87
CA ARG A 68 -5.07 -1.74 -7.55
C ARG A 68 -4.60 -2.93 -8.39
N THR A 69 -5.40 -3.99 -8.47
CA THR A 69 -5.05 -5.20 -9.23
C THR A 69 -4.97 -4.92 -10.73
N ALA A 70 -5.93 -4.19 -11.29
CA ALA A 70 -5.92 -3.76 -12.68
C ALA A 70 -4.71 -2.88 -13.00
N SER A 71 -4.38 -1.93 -12.11
CA SER A 71 -3.19 -1.10 -12.26
C SER A 71 -1.90 -1.94 -12.23
N ASN A 72 -1.81 -2.93 -11.35
CA ASN A 72 -0.66 -3.84 -11.30
C ASN A 72 -0.58 -4.75 -12.54
N PHE A 73 -1.73 -5.20 -13.05
CA PHE A 73 -1.82 -6.00 -14.27
C PHE A 73 -1.18 -5.26 -15.46
N HIS A 74 -1.54 -3.99 -15.66
CA HIS A 74 -0.98 -3.15 -16.73
C HIS A 74 0.46 -2.72 -16.44
N TYR A 75 0.77 -2.38 -15.19
CA TYR A 75 2.14 -2.03 -14.76
C TYR A 75 3.13 -3.15 -15.07
N SER A 76 2.73 -4.40 -14.85
CA SER A 76 3.64 -5.55 -14.99
C SER A 76 4.13 -5.79 -16.42
N ILE A 77 3.40 -5.30 -17.43
CA ILE A 77 3.75 -5.42 -18.86
C ILE A 77 4.14 -4.08 -19.49
N ASP A 78 4.22 -2.99 -18.71
CA ASP A 78 4.61 -1.68 -19.20
C ASP A 78 6.13 -1.65 -19.48
N SER A 79 6.50 -1.67 -20.76
CA SER A 79 7.89 -1.69 -21.21
C SER A 79 8.66 -0.43 -20.84
N ASN A 80 8.00 0.73 -20.77
CA ASN A 80 8.62 2.01 -20.38
C ASN A 80 9.05 1.98 -18.91
N LEU A 81 8.22 1.38 -18.04
CA LEU A 81 8.47 1.34 -16.61
C LEU A 81 9.27 0.10 -16.16
N ARG A 82 9.14 -1.03 -16.84
CA ARG A 82 9.66 -2.34 -16.39
C ARG A 82 10.75 -2.93 -17.29
N ARG A 83 10.94 -2.40 -18.51
CA ARG A 83 11.94 -2.86 -19.47
C ARG A 83 11.87 -4.38 -19.68
N GLU A 84 13.00 -5.10 -19.55
CA GLU A 84 13.07 -6.56 -19.70
C GLU A 84 12.11 -7.35 -18.80
N LYS A 85 11.75 -6.82 -17.62
CA LYS A 85 10.79 -7.49 -16.73
C LYS A 85 9.40 -7.54 -17.36
N ALA A 86 8.99 -6.52 -18.12
CA ALA A 86 7.72 -6.54 -18.84
C ALA A 86 7.71 -7.62 -19.93
N LEU A 87 8.79 -7.75 -20.69
CA LEU A 87 8.91 -8.77 -21.74
C LEU A 87 8.79 -10.19 -21.17
N LYS A 88 9.43 -10.45 -20.02
CA LYS A 88 9.32 -11.75 -19.33
C LYS A 88 7.90 -12.04 -18.85
N VAL A 89 7.21 -11.06 -18.27
CA VAL A 89 5.81 -11.22 -17.84
C VAL A 89 4.90 -11.47 -19.04
N LEU A 90 5.09 -10.71 -20.11
CA LEU A 90 4.32 -10.84 -21.34
C LEU A 90 4.52 -12.23 -21.97
N GLU A 91 5.74 -12.72 -22.03
CA GLU A 91 6.03 -14.07 -22.54
C GLU A 91 5.43 -15.17 -21.66
N ASN A 92 5.49 -15.03 -20.33
CA ASN A 92 4.84 -15.98 -19.42
C ASN A 92 3.31 -16.02 -19.64
N ARG A 93 2.68 -14.86 -19.86
CA ARG A 93 1.25 -14.80 -20.22
C ARG A 93 0.95 -15.44 -21.57
N ARG A 94 1.90 -15.45 -22.50
CA ARG A 94 1.73 -16.08 -23.82
C ARG A 94 1.74 -17.61 -23.75
N LEU A 95 2.58 -18.16 -22.87
CA LEU A 95 2.80 -19.59 -22.73
C LEU A 95 1.77 -20.27 -21.82
N ASP A 96 1.21 -19.53 -20.86
CA ASP A 96 0.16 -20.05 -19.98
C ASP A 96 -1.15 -20.20 -20.77
N ARG A 97 -1.77 -21.39 -20.70
CA ARG A 97 -3.08 -21.67 -21.32
C ARG A 97 -4.18 -20.73 -20.80
N CYS A 98 -4.06 -20.31 -19.55
CA CYS A 98 -4.93 -19.31 -18.96
C CYS A 98 -4.37 -17.90 -19.14
N GLY A 99 -3.13 -17.76 -19.60
CA GLY A 99 -2.39 -16.53 -19.62
C GLY A 99 -3.07 -15.43 -20.43
N CYS A 100 -3.14 -14.25 -19.82
CA CYS A 100 -3.84 -13.10 -20.37
C CYS A 100 -2.98 -12.30 -21.35
N TYR A 101 -2.42 -12.99 -22.35
CA TYR A 101 -1.54 -12.39 -23.35
C TYR A 101 -2.33 -11.47 -24.28
N ASN A 102 -1.88 -10.21 -24.37
CA ASN A 102 -2.50 -9.19 -25.22
C ASN A 102 -4.01 -8.97 -24.93
N MET A 103 -4.41 -9.15 -23.67
CA MET A 103 -5.79 -8.93 -23.21
C MET A 103 -5.85 -7.76 -22.24
N SER A 104 -7.01 -7.09 -22.19
CA SER A 104 -7.33 -6.20 -21.07
C SER A 104 -7.49 -7.00 -19.77
N TYR A 105 -7.40 -6.33 -18.62
CA TYR A 105 -7.62 -6.98 -17.34
C TYR A 105 -9.06 -7.50 -17.23
N SER A 106 -10.05 -6.76 -17.72
CA SER A 106 -11.44 -7.23 -17.74
C SER A 106 -11.61 -8.51 -18.57
N SER A 107 -11.05 -8.52 -19.78
CA SER A 107 -11.13 -9.66 -20.68
C SER A 107 -10.45 -10.90 -20.11
N CYS A 108 -9.32 -10.69 -19.42
CA CYS A 108 -8.58 -11.70 -18.69
C CYS A 108 -9.45 -12.35 -17.60
N VAL A 109 -10.08 -11.55 -16.74
CA VAL A 109 -10.94 -12.03 -15.64
C VAL A 109 -12.14 -12.83 -16.17
N VAL A 110 -12.85 -12.29 -17.17
CA VAL A 110 -14.01 -12.95 -17.78
C VAL A 110 -13.61 -14.29 -18.40
N SER A 111 -12.50 -14.32 -19.14
CA SER A 111 -12.01 -15.54 -19.77
C SER A 111 -11.55 -16.56 -18.73
N ALA A 112 -10.82 -16.13 -17.70
CA ALA A 112 -10.38 -17.00 -16.61
C ALA A 112 -11.57 -17.66 -15.90
N SER A 113 -12.65 -16.90 -15.64
CA SER A 113 -13.89 -17.44 -15.08
C SER A 113 -14.56 -18.44 -16.03
N LYS A 114 -14.61 -18.14 -17.33
CA LYS A 114 -15.24 -19.01 -18.34
C LYS A 114 -14.51 -20.34 -18.52
N TYR A 115 -13.18 -20.32 -18.45
CA TYR A 115 -12.33 -21.49 -18.69
C TYR A 115 -11.91 -22.23 -17.41
N ASN A 116 -12.48 -21.87 -16.24
CA ASN A 116 -12.13 -22.43 -14.93
C ASN A 116 -10.61 -22.46 -14.68
N CYS A 117 -9.95 -21.35 -15.02
CA CYS A 117 -8.52 -21.21 -14.83
C CYS A 117 -8.12 -21.32 -13.36
N PRO A 118 -6.95 -21.89 -13.03
CA PRO A 118 -6.48 -21.99 -11.66
C PRO A 118 -6.45 -20.61 -11.00
N LYS A 119 -6.74 -20.62 -9.69
CA LYS A 119 -7.19 -19.48 -8.88
C LYS A 119 -6.46 -18.15 -9.14
N ASN A 120 -5.16 -18.18 -9.43
CA ASN A 120 -4.27 -17.02 -9.50
C ASN A 120 -4.75 -15.84 -10.37
N GLN A 121 -5.54 -16.07 -11.41
CA GLN A 121 -6.03 -14.98 -12.29
C GLN A 121 -7.30 -14.29 -11.78
N LEU A 122 -8.03 -14.95 -10.89
CA LEU A 122 -9.21 -14.43 -10.22
C LEU A 122 -8.88 -13.88 -8.82
N LEU A 123 -7.61 -13.98 -8.39
CA LEU A 123 -7.12 -13.40 -7.15
C LEU A 123 -6.70 -11.95 -7.35
N MET A 124 -7.16 -11.08 -6.46
CA MET A 124 -6.67 -9.72 -6.39
C MET A 124 -5.29 -9.66 -5.75
N SER A 125 -4.53 -8.61 -6.08
CA SER A 125 -3.21 -8.38 -5.47
C SER A 125 -3.34 -8.33 -3.95
N GLY A 126 -2.62 -9.21 -3.24
CA GLY A 126 -2.63 -9.35 -1.79
C GLY A 126 -2.31 -8.05 -1.07
N MET A 127 -3.30 -7.22 -0.74
CA MET A 127 -3.09 -5.98 -0.01
C MET A 127 -3.04 -6.29 1.48
N LEU A 128 -3.89 -7.21 1.94
CA LEU A 128 -3.94 -7.67 3.32
C LEU A 128 -2.59 -8.20 3.81
N SER A 129 -1.87 -8.95 2.98
CA SER A 129 -0.59 -9.57 3.34
C SER A 129 0.48 -8.55 3.79
N TYR A 130 0.36 -7.28 3.36
CA TYR A 130 1.29 -6.22 3.77
C TYR A 130 1.12 -5.79 5.22
N PHE A 131 -0.02 -6.10 5.84
CA PHE A 131 -0.31 -5.83 7.24
C PHE A 131 -0.03 -7.04 8.15
N LEU A 132 0.50 -8.13 7.59
CA LEU A 132 0.86 -9.35 8.30
C LEU A 132 2.39 -9.50 8.40
N THR A 133 2.87 -10.44 9.22
CA THR A 133 4.29 -10.86 9.11
C THR A 133 4.55 -11.56 7.77
N THR A 134 5.82 -11.77 7.44
CA THR A 134 6.21 -12.49 6.23
C THR A 134 5.62 -13.90 6.17
N GLU A 135 5.64 -14.61 7.29
CA GLU A 135 5.13 -15.99 7.43
C GLU A 135 3.60 -16.01 7.35
N GLU A 136 2.94 -15.11 8.09
CA GLU A 136 1.49 -14.95 8.07
C GLU A 136 0.98 -14.53 6.68
N GLY A 137 1.70 -13.66 5.98
CA GLY A 137 1.38 -13.20 4.64
C GLY A 137 1.49 -14.31 3.59
N LYS A 138 2.50 -15.18 3.70
CA LYS A 138 2.60 -16.38 2.85
C LYS A 138 1.43 -17.33 3.10
N LEU A 139 1.14 -17.61 4.37
CA LEU A 139 0.02 -18.47 4.75
C LEU A 139 -1.32 -17.88 4.29
N TYR A 140 -1.48 -16.55 4.35
CA TYR A 140 -2.66 -15.88 3.80
C TYR A 140 -2.83 -16.17 2.31
N GLU A 141 -1.80 -16.04 1.47
CA GLU A 141 -1.96 -16.28 0.03
C GLU A 141 -2.33 -17.75 -0.28
N GLU A 142 -1.90 -18.69 0.55
CA GLU A 142 -2.26 -20.11 0.43
C GLU A 142 -3.70 -20.39 0.91
N GLU A 143 -4.12 -19.74 2.01
CA GLU A 143 -5.36 -20.06 2.73
C GLU A 143 -6.48 -19.01 2.59
N ARG A 144 -6.29 -17.94 1.81
CA ARG A 144 -7.27 -16.83 1.66
C ARG A 144 -8.63 -17.27 1.15
N CYS A 145 -8.72 -18.43 0.51
CA CYS A 145 -9.99 -19.02 0.08
C CYS A 145 -10.73 -19.78 1.20
N HIS A 146 -10.03 -20.29 2.21
CA HIS A 146 -10.62 -21.12 3.28
C HIS A 146 -10.81 -20.34 4.58
N SER A 147 -9.84 -19.50 4.93
CA SER A 147 -9.82 -18.77 6.21
C SER A 147 -9.72 -17.23 6.07
N PRO A 148 -10.46 -16.58 5.13
CA PRO A 148 -10.31 -15.14 4.90
C PRO A 148 -10.58 -14.28 6.15
N SER A 149 -11.57 -14.68 6.97
CA SER A 149 -11.95 -13.93 8.17
C SER A 149 -10.89 -13.96 9.28
N TYR A 150 -10.08 -15.03 9.36
CA TYR A 150 -9.00 -15.13 10.34
C TYR A 150 -7.91 -14.09 10.04
N PHE A 151 -7.42 -14.08 8.80
CA PHE A 151 -6.36 -13.15 8.38
C PHE A 151 -6.83 -11.70 8.38
N LEU A 152 -8.10 -11.44 8.04
CA LEU A 152 -8.69 -10.11 8.16
C LEU A 152 -8.63 -9.58 9.60
N LYS A 153 -9.06 -10.39 10.58
CA LYS A 153 -9.00 -10.01 12.00
C LYS A 153 -7.57 -9.73 12.45
N LEU A 154 -6.64 -10.59 12.06
CA LEU A 154 -5.23 -10.44 12.40
C LEU A 154 -4.62 -9.15 11.80
N ALA A 155 -4.91 -8.88 10.53
CA ALA A 155 -4.48 -7.65 9.86
C ALA A 155 -5.07 -6.40 10.55
N ILE A 156 -6.36 -6.39 10.86
CA ILE A 156 -7.01 -5.26 11.57
C ILE A 156 -6.36 -5.04 12.94
N GLN A 157 -6.14 -6.09 13.73
CA GLN A 157 -5.48 -5.98 15.04
C GLN A 157 -4.08 -5.36 14.95
N ARG A 158 -3.30 -5.73 13.92
CA ARG A 158 -1.98 -5.14 13.68
C ARG A 158 -2.09 -3.68 13.24
N ILE A 159 -3.05 -3.36 12.39
CA ILE A 159 -3.31 -1.98 11.97
C ILE A 159 -3.63 -1.10 13.18
N GLU A 160 -4.60 -1.51 14.01
CA GLU A 160 -5.02 -0.76 15.20
C GLU A 160 -3.89 -0.59 16.22
N LYS A 161 -3.01 -1.58 16.35
CA LYS A 161 -1.93 -1.58 17.34
C LYS A 161 -0.67 -0.86 16.86
N GLU A 162 -0.32 -1.00 15.59
CA GLU A 162 1.02 -0.65 15.09
C GLU A 162 1.02 0.54 14.14
N TYR A 163 -0.11 0.87 13.50
CA TYR A 163 -0.21 1.94 12.51
C TYR A 163 -0.86 3.18 13.10
N VAL A 164 -0.21 4.33 12.94
CA VAL A 164 -0.78 5.65 13.27
C VAL A 164 -1.98 5.94 12.37
N VAL A 165 -1.83 5.65 11.08
CA VAL A 165 -2.85 5.89 10.07
C VAL A 165 -2.53 5.08 8.80
N VAL A 166 -3.57 4.53 8.19
CA VAL A 166 -3.51 3.96 6.85
C VAL A 166 -4.36 4.83 5.92
N GLY A 167 -3.71 5.49 4.97
CA GLY A 167 -4.34 6.35 3.99
C GLY A 167 -4.97 5.56 2.85
N VAL A 168 -5.93 6.18 2.15
CA VAL A 168 -6.64 5.56 1.03
C VAL A 168 -6.49 6.46 -0.21
N LEU A 169 -6.05 5.89 -1.33
CA LEU A 169 -5.70 6.65 -2.53
C LEU A 169 -6.90 7.41 -3.11
N GLU A 170 -8.09 6.82 -3.04
CA GLU A 170 -9.34 7.46 -3.46
C GLU A 170 -9.76 8.63 -2.55
N TYR A 171 -9.17 8.73 -1.35
CA TYR A 171 -9.39 9.79 -0.35
C TYR A 171 -8.05 10.47 0.01
N LEU A 172 -7.27 10.80 -1.03
CA LEU A 172 -5.92 11.31 -0.83
C LEU A 172 -5.92 12.68 -0.14
N ALA A 173 -6.89 13.55 -0.40
CA ALA A 173 -7.00 14.84 0.27
C ALA A 173 -7.20 14.68 1.79
N GLU A 174 -8.14 13.81 2.19
CA GLU A 174 -8.40 13.46 3.59
C GLU A 174 -7.18 12.77 4.21
N THR A 175 -6.51 11.89 3.45
CA THR A 175 -5.26 11.26 3.88
C THR A 175 -4.19 12.29 4.21
N LEU A 176 -3.94 13.24 3.31
CA LEU A 176 -2.93 14.29 3.50
C LEU A 176 -3.27 15.19 4.68
N TYR A 177 -4.55 15.53 4.87
CA TYR A 177 -5.01 16.26 6.06
C TYR A 177 -4.75 15.48 7.36
N VAL A 178 -5.11 14.19 7.40
CA VAL A 178 -4.86 13.36 8.60
C VAL A 178 -3.37 13.22 8.86
N TYR A 179 -2.55 13.04 7.81
CA TYR A 179 -1.10 12.96 7.94
C TYR A 179 -0.51 14.26 8.47
N GLU A 180 -0.96 15.41 7.96
CA GLU A 180 -0.53 16.73 8.44
C GLU A 180 -0.84 16.93 9.93
N LYS A 181 -2.04 16.55 10.38
CA LYS A 181 -2.44 16.74 11.78
C LYS A 181 -1.80 15.74 12.75
N LEU A 182 -1.64 14.47 12.34
CA LEU A 182 -1.07 13.43 13.22
C LEU A 182 0.45 13.39 13.20
N LEU A 183 1.08 13.79 12.08
CA LEU A 183 2.52 13.71 11.85
C LEU A 183 3.07 15.05 11.28
N PRO A 184 2.82 16.20 11.94
CA PRO A 184 3.11 17.53 11.41
C PRO A 184 4.59 17.77 11.11
N THR A 185 5.49 17.13 11.85
CA THR A 185 6.94 17.20 11.60
C THR A 185 7.33 16.76 10.18
N PHE A 186 6.53 15.89 9.56
CA PHE A 186 6.82 15.32 8.24
C PHE A 186 5.86 15.81 7.15
N PHE A 187 4.63 16.17 7.53
CA PHE A 187 3.54 16.48 6.60
C PHE A 187 2.96 17.88 6.79
N ALA A 188 3.71 18.82 7.38
CA ALA A 188 3.29 20.21 7.44
C ALA A 188 2.94 20.72 6.02
N HIS A 189 1.77 21.37 5.89
CA HIS A 189 1.23 21.87 4.62
C HIS A 189 0.94 20.78 3.57
N ALA A 190 0.90 19.50 3.95
CA ALA A 190 0.59 18.43 3.00
C ALA A 190 -0.84 18.56 2.45
N SER A 191 -1.79 19.09 3.22
CA SER A 191 -3.16 19.32 2.77
C SER A 191 -3.31 20.45 1.75
N GLU A 192 -2.30 21.32 1.61
CA GLU A 192 -2.26 22.41 0.64
C GLU A 192 -1.73 21.96 -0.73
N VAL A 193 -1.22 20.72 -0.83
CA VAL A 193 -0.66 20.19 -2.07
C VAL A 193 -1.76 20.00 -3.10
N GLU A 194 -1.61 20.67 -4.24
CA GLU A 194 -2.46 20.46 -5.41
C GLU A 194 -2.20 19.08 -6.03
N ILE A 195 -3.01 18.09 -5.65
CA ILE A 195 -2.88 16.69 -6.06
C ILE A 195 -2.79 16.52 -7.59
N GLU A 196 -3.47 17.38 -8.35
CA GLU A 196 -3.46 17.36 -9.82
C GLU A 196 -2.09 17.68 -10.44
N LYS A 197 -1.27 18.48 -9.74
CA LYS A 197 0.07 18.89 -10.17
C LYS A 197 1.17 17.93 -9.75
N VAL A 198 0.87 16.95 -8.91
CA VAL A 198 1.85 15.94 -8.48
C VAL A 198 2.10 14.94 -9.60
N SER A 199 3.36 14.74 -9.96
CA SER A 199 3.80 13.76 -10.97
C SER A 199 3.24 12.37 -10.65
N LYS A 200 2.23 11.94 -11.40
CA LYS A 200 1.70 10.58 -11.33
C LYS A 200 2.72 9.66 -12.00
N ARG A 201 3.41 8.81 -11.22
CA ARG A 201 3.99 7.58 -11.78
C ARG A 201 2.84 6.64 -12.13
N SER A 202 2.20 6.93 -13.25
CA SER A 202 1.09 6.18 -13.77
C SER A 202 1.58 5.16 -14.80
N THR A 203 0.91 4.03 -14.85
CA THR A 203 1.07 3.10 -15.96
C THR A 203 0.65 3.76 -17.26
N THR A 204 1.30 3.43 -18.36
CA THR A 204 0.95 3.96 -19.70
C THR A 204 -0.49 3.60 -20.05
N TRP A 205 -0.95 2.43 -19.60
CA TRP A 205 -2.31 1.94 -19.81
C TRP A 205 -3.12 1.96 -18.52
N HIS A 206 -4.34 2.48 -18.63
CA HIS A 206 -5.35 2.48 -17.59
C HIS A 206 -6.64 1.89 -18.14
N GLU A 207 -7.33 1.15 -17.30
CA GLU A 207 -8.60 0.52 -17.64
C GLU A 207 -9.56 0.73 -16.49
N THR A 208 -10.75 1.23 -16.81
CA THR A 208 -11.91 1.07 -15.93
C THR A 208 -12.39 -0.37 -16.10
N VAL A 209 -12.31 -1.15 -15.02
CA VAL A 209 -12.68 -2.57 -15.07
C VAL A 209 -14.16 -2.70 -15.37
N SER A 210 -14.51 -3.57 -16.33
CA SER A 210 -15.89 -3.81 -16.73
C SER A 210 -16.75 -4.27 -15.54
N ARG A 211 -18.06 -4.02 -15.62
CA ARG A 211 -19.01 -4.47 -14.59
C ARG A 211 -18.97 -5.99 -14.41
N GLU A 212 -18.99 -6.74 -15.51
CA GLU A 212 -18.94 -8.20 -15.49
C GLU A 212 -17.68 -8.72 -14.78
N ALA A 213 -16.50 -8.21 -15.14
CA ALA A 213 -15.25 -8.59 -14.47
C ALA A 213 -15.25 -8.19 -12.99
N SER A 214 -15.80 -7.02 -12.66
CA SER A 214 -15.92 -6.57 -11.27
C SER A 214 -16.82 -7.48 -10.45
N ASP A 215 -17.96 -7.90 -11.02
CA ASP A 215 -18.92 -8.79 -10.36
C ASP A 215 -18.30 -10.17 -10.11
N ILE A 216 -17.57 -10.72 -11.10
CA ILE A 216 -16.79 -11.96 -10.95
C ILE A 216 -15.80 -11.84 -9.77
N LEU A 217 -14.99 -10.77 -9.73
CA LEU A 217 -13.99 -10.58 -8.68
C LEU A 217 -14.61 -10.42 -7.29
N ARG A 218 -15.74 -9.71 -7.20
CA ARG A 218 -16.50 -9.49 -5.95
C ARG A 218 -17.17 -10.76 -5.44
N SER A 219 -17.66 -11.62 -6.33
CA SER A 219 -18.27 -12.90 -5.97
C SER A 219 -17.25 -13.97 -5.55
N ASN A 220 -15.96 -13.79 -5.85
CA ASN A 220 -14.94 -14.76 -5.49
C ASN A 220 -14.63 -14.70 -3.98
N GLN A 221 -14.95 -15.77 -3.25
CA GLN A 221 -14.71 -15.86 -1.80
C GLN A 221 -13.24 -15.61 -1.39
N CYS A 222 -12.28 -15.96 -2.24
CA CYS A 222 -10.85 -15.76 -1.97
C CYS A 222 -10.45 -14.28 -1.91
N ASN A 223 -11.30 -13.40 -2.44
CA ASN A 223 -11.12 -11.96 -2.48
C ASN A 223 -11.84 -11.22 -1.35
N MET A 224 -12.69 -11.92 -0.57
CA MET A 224 -13.55 -11.31 0.44
C MET A 224 -12.76 -10.46 1.45
N ALA A 225 -11.66 -11.00 1.99
CA ALA A 225 -10.87 -10.31 3.00
C ALA A 225 -10.26 -8.99 2.50
N GLU A 226 -9.93 -8.88 1.20
CA GLU A 226 -9.38 -7.65 0.62
C GLU A 226 -10.42 -6.53 0.58
N PHE A 227 -11.64 -6.84 0.15
CA PHE A 227 -12.73 -5.86 0.13
C PHE A 227 -13.15 -5.43 1.52
N MET A 228 -13.22 -6.38 2.47
CA MET A 228 -13.56 -6.08 3.86
C MET A 228 -12.49 -5.21 4.51
N LEU A 229 -11.21 -5.51 4.28
CA LEU A 229 -10.11 -4.70 4.77
C LEU A 229 -10.16 -3.29 4.19
N TYR A 230 -10.33 -3.14 2.88
CA TYR A 230 -10.46 -1.83 2.25
C TYR A 230 -11.61 -1.01 2.86
N SER A 231 -12.79 -1.63 3.01
CA SER A 231 -13.97 -0.96 3.59
C SER A 231 -13.72 -0.51 5.03
N TYR A 232 -13.04 -1.34 5.83
CA TYR A 232 -12.62 -0.98 7.18
C TYR A 232 -11.67 0.22 7.16
N LEU A 233 -10.65 0.22 6.30
CA LEU A 233 -9.64 1.28 6.23
C LEU A 233 -10.23 2.62 5.76
N VAL A 234 -11.16 2.61 4.81
CA VAL A 234 -11.91 3.81 4.41
C VAL A 234 -12.66 4.38 5.61
N LYS A 235 -13.38 3.54 6.35
CA LYS A 235 -14.14 3.97 7.54
C LYS A 235 -13.22 4.53 8.62
N ASP A 236 -12.12 3.85 8.94
CA ASP A 236 -11.15 4.31 9.93
C ASP A 236 -10.55 5.68 9.53
N LEU A 237 -10.11 5.83 8.28
CA LEU A 237 -9.57 7.09 7.78
C LEU A 237 -10.58 8.25 7.90
N LEU A 238 -11.80 8.05 7.41
CA LEU A 238 -12.83 9.10 7.41
C LEU A 238 -13.26 9.46 8.84
N ASN A 239 -13.32 8.50 9.76
CA ASN A 239 -13.56 8.77 11.16
C ASN A 239 -12.44 9.63 11.78
N LYS A 240 -11.17 9.29 11.52
CA LYS A 240 -10.04 10.12 11.99
C LYS A 240 -10.10 11.52 11.40
N TYR A 241 -10.36 11.64 10.09
CA TYR A 241 -10.50 12.94 9.42
C TYR A 241 -11.59 13.80 10.09
N ASN A 242 -12.79 13.26 10.26
CA ASN A 242 -13.92 13.99 10.85
C ASN A 242 -13.65 14.40 12.30
N ASN A 243 -13.05 13.52 13.10
CA ASN A 243 -12.68 13.84 14.48
C ASN A 243 -11.65 14.97 14.55
N LEU A 244 -10.61 14.92 13.71
CA LEU A 244 -9.56 15.94 13.68
C LEU A 244 -10.07 17.28 13.13
N LYS A 245 -10.97 17.25 12.16
CA LYS A 245 -11.62 18.45 11.61
C LYS A 245 -12.50 19.12 12.65
N THR A 246 -13.37 18.36 13.31
CA THR A 246 -14.25 18.88 14.37
C THR A 246 -13.47 19.48 15.53
N ALA A 247 -12.39 18.80 15.96
CA ALA A 247 -11.52 19.30 17.02
C ALA A 247 -10.80 20.61 16.65
N TYR A 248 -10.45 20.80 15.37
CA TYR A 248 -9.83 22.02 14.87
C TYR A 248 -10.84 23.16 14.74
N ASP A 249 -12.01 22.90 14.17
CA ASP A 249 -13.08 23.90 14.00
C ASP A 249 -13.62 24.39 15.35
N SER A 250 -13.50 23.59 16.41
CA SER A 250 -13.88 23.98 17.79
C SER A 250 -12.83 24.84 18.51
N GLN A 251 -11.66 25.05 17.91
CA GLN A 251 -10.56 25.86 18.48
C GLN A 251 -10.46 27.26 17.85
N ILE A 252 -11.31 27.57 16.86
CA ILE A 252 -11.43 28.86 16.17
C ILE A 252 -12.70 29.54 16.65
#